data_AF-A0A3M8CI17-F1
#
_entry.id   AF-A0A3M8CI17-F1
#
_cell.length_a   1.000
_cell.length_b   1.000
_cell.length_c   1.000
_cell.angle_alpha   90.00
_cell.angle_beta   90.00
_cell.angle_gamma   90.00
#
_symmetry.space_group_name_H-M   'P 1'
#
loop_
_entity.id
_entity.type
_entity.pdbx_description
1 polymer ?
#
loop_
_entity_poly.entity_id
_entity_poly.type
_entity_poly.pdbx_seq_one_letter_code
_entity_poly.pdbx_strand_id
1 'polypeptide(L)'
;MGERTPRERLYWLISLFVANQIETDKFCNEFHITFDHDADHNEFSSLENKEFGELAEIAARFSPFEEDLKLYPNVYCDEKDIVDKINQIVQALKILE
;
A
#
# COMPACT_ATOMS: atom_id res chain seq x y z
N MET A 1 -11.90 -10.55 -20.41
CA MET A 1 -10.92 -10.55 -19.31
C MET A 1 -11.69 -10.04 -18.11
N GLY A 2 -11.92 -10.87 -17.09
CA GLY A 2 -12.68 -10.42 -15.92
C GLY A 2 -11.95 -9.24 -15.29
N GLU A 3 -12.68 -8.18 -14.98
CA GLU A 3 -12.16 -7.08 -14.19
C GLU A 3 -11.70 -7.67 -12.86
N ARG A 4 -10.45 -7.40 -12.46
CA ARG A 4 -9.96 -7.84 -11.15
C ARG A 4 -10.82 -7.18 -10.10
N THR A 5 -11.26 -7.94 -9.11
CA THR A 5 -11.88 -7.33 -7.94
C THR A 5 -10.91 -6.35 -7.28
N PRO A 6 -11.39 -5.31 -6.59
CA PRO A 6 -10.52 -4.38 -5.87
C PRO A 6 -9.58 -5.10 -4.92
N ARG A 7 -10.06 -6.14 -4.23
CA ARG A 7 -9.25 -7.03 -3.40
C ARG A 7 -8.09 -7.64 -4.18
N GLU A 8 -8.36 -8.33 -5.29
CA GLU A 8 -7.31 -8.92 -6.14
C GLU A 8 -6.33 -7.87 -6.66
N ARG A 9 -6.81 -6.66 -6.96
CA ARG A 9 -5.97 -5.56 -7.40
C ARG A 9 -4.99 -5.11 -6.30
N LEU A 10 -5.43 -5.01 -5.04
CA LEU A 10 -4.56 -4.66 -3.91
C LEU A 10 -3.44 -5.70 -3.71
N TYR A 11 -3.79 -6.99 -3.70
CA TYR A 11 -2.81 -8.07 -3.60
C TYR A 11 -1.83 -8.09 -4.79
N TRP A 12 -2.34 -7.81 -5.99
CA TRP A 12 -1.51 -7.70 -7.19
C TRP A 12 -0.54 -6.53 -7.11
N LEU A 13 -0.99 -5.35 -6.66
CA LEU A 13 -0.13 -4.19 -6.43
C LEU A 13 0.98 -4.51 -5.43
N ILE A 14 0.65 -5.16 -4.31
CA ILE A 14 1.64 -5.60 -3.30
C ILE A 14 2.66 -6.54 -3.94
N SER A 15 2.22 -7.52 -4.72
CA SER A 15 3.12 -8.45 -5.40
C SER A 15 4.04 -7.75 -6.41
N LEU A 16 3.52 -6.80 -7.19
CA LEU A 16 4.33 -5.99 -8.11
C LEU A 16 5.39 -5.18 -7.36
N PHE A 17 5.01 -4.60 -6.22
CA PHE A 17 5.92 -3.81 -5.40
C PHE A 17 7.05 -4.68 -4.84
N VAL A 18 6.71 -5.84 -4.26
CA VAL A 18 7.71 -6.80 -3.75
C VAL A 18 8.60 -7.33 -4.87
N ALA A 19 8.06 -7.53 -6.07
CA ALA A 19 8.83 -7.91 -7.26
C ALA A 19 9.65 -6.75 -7.86
N ASN A 20 9.58 -5.54 -7.27
CA ASN A 20 10.24 -4.32 -7.74
C ASN A 20 9.86 -3.98 -9.20
N GLN A 21 8.61 -4.27 -9.58
CA GLN A 21 8.03 -4.07 -10.91
C GLN A 21 7.17 -2.79 -11.01
N ILE A 22 7.00 -2.07 -9.92
CA ILE A 22 6.27 -0.81 -9.83
C ILE A 22 7.06 0.17 -8.96
N GLU A 23 7.03 1.45 -9.32
CA GLU A 23 7.64 2.53 -8.55
C GLU A 23 6.81 2.84 -7.30
N THR A 24 7.46 3.21 -6.21
CA THR A 24 6.81 3.47 -4.92
C THR A 24 5.73 4.54 -4.99
N ASP A 25 5.98 5.64 -5.71
CA ASP A 25 5.01 6.70 -5.96
C ASP A 25 3.73 6.17 -6.64
N LYS A 26 3.91 5.44 -7.76
CA LYS A 26 2.80 4.84 -8.51
C LYS A 26 2.05 3.81 -7.69
N PHE A 27 2.77 2.97 -6.95
CA PHE A 27 2.17 2.00 -6.06
C PHE A 27 1.31 2.69 -5.00
N CYS A 28 1.85 3.69 -4.32
CA CYS A 28 1.15 4.40 -3.25
C CYS A 28 -0.14 5.03 -3.74
N ASN A 29 -0.09 5.73 -4.87
CA ASN A 29 -1.27 6.38 -5.45
C ASN A 29 -2.32 5.34 -5.88
N GLU A 30 -1.92 4.31 -6.64
CA GLU A 30 -2.85 3.26 -7.09
C GLU A 30 -3.44 2.45 -5.93
N PHE A 31 -2.64 2.16 -4.90
CA PHE A 31 -3.08 1.41 -3.73
C PHE A 31 -4.09 2.21 -2.92
N HIS A 32 -3.79 3.48 -2.65
CA HIS A 32 -4.68 4.38 -1.93
C HIS A 32 -6.02 4.52 -2.66
N ILE A 33 -6.02 4.79 -3.96
CA ILE A 33 -7.25 4.90 -4.76
C ILE A 33 -8.03 3.59 -4.74
N THR A 34 -7.35 2.45 -4.95
CA THR A 34 -8.03 1.15 -4.99
C THR A 34 -8.67 0.82 -3.65
N PHE A 35 -7.99 1.09 -2.52
CA PHE A 35 -8.49 0.76 -1.19
C PHE A 35 -9.56 1.75 -0.69
N ASP A 36 -9.43 3.04 -0.97
CA ASP A 36 -10.33 4.08 -0.45
C ASP A 36 -11.59 4.26 -1.30
N HIS A 37 -11.49 4.10 -2.63
CA HIS A 37 -12.62 4.33 -3.55
C HIS A 37 -13.25 3.06 -4.11
N ASP A 38 -12.45 2.06 -4.50
CA ASP A 38 -12.95 0.88 -5.22
C ASP A 38 -13.23 -0.32 -4.30
N ALA A 39 -12.58 -0.41 -3.13
CA ALA A 39 -12.64 -1.58 -2.27
C ALA A 39 -13.87 -1.59 -1.35
N ASP A 40 -14.60 -2.70 -1.33
CA ASP A 40 -15.65 -2.91 -0.34
C ASP A 40 -15.04 -3.48 0.94
N HIS A 41 -14.95 -2.66 1.99
CA HIS A 41 -14.38 -3.04 3.27
C HIS A 41 -15.06 -4.26 3.94
N ASN A 42 -16.27 -4.66 3.54
CA ASN A 42 -16.91 -5.87 4.08
C ASN A 42 -16.31 -7.15 3.49
N GLU A 43 -15.61 -7.08 2.35
CA GLU A 43 -14.97 -8.25 1.73
C GLU A 43 -13.63 -8.62 2.39
N PHE A 44 -13.10 -7.76 3.24
CA PHE A 44 -11.82 -7.93 3.93
C PHE A 44 -12.04 -8.38 5.38
N SER A 45 -11.14 -9.24 5.86
CA SER A 45 -11.06 -9.56 7.28
C SER A 45 -10.70 -8.32 8.09
N SER A 46 -11.02 -8.31 9.40
CA SER A 46 -10.63 -7.21 10.29
C SER A 46 -9.12 -6.93 10.27
N LEU A 47 -8.29 -7.97 10.09
CA LEU A 47 -6.85 -7.81 9.94
C LEU A 47 -6.48 -7.17 8.59
N GLU A 48 -7.07 -7.62 7.49
CA GLU A 48 -6.83 -7.03 6.15
C GLU A 48 -7.23 -5.55 6.13
N ASN A 49 -8.42 -5.21 6.62
CA ASN A 49 -8.86 -3.81 6.69
C ASN A 49 -7.92 -2.95 7.52
N LYS A 50 -7.44 -3.48 8.66
CA LYS A 50 -6.49 -2.76 9.51
C LYS A 50 -5.17 -2.54 8.78
N GLU A 51 -4.57 -3.60 8.26
CA GLU A 51 -3.25 -3.55 7.63
C GLU A 51 -3.27 -2.74 6.32
N PHE A 52 -4.26 -2.95 5.46
CA PHE A 52 -4.43 -2.18 4.22
C PHE A 52 -4.81 -0.73 4.50
N GLY A 53 -5.59 -0.46 5.54
CA GLY A 53 -5.90 0.91 5.96
C GLY A 53 -4.67 1.67 6.44
N GLU A 54 -3.84 1.04 7.27
CA GLU A 54 -2.57 1.64 7.68
C GLU A 54 -1.63 1.86 6.49
N LEU A 55 -1.53 0.90 5.57
CA LEU A 55 -0.73 1.05 4.36
C LEU A 55 -1.26 2.18 3.46
N ALA A 56 -2.58 2.30 3.29
CA ALA A 56 -3.19 3.36 2.50
C ALA A 56 -2.95 4.74 3.13
N GLU A 57 -2.94 4.85 4.46
CA GLU A 57 -2.61 6.12 5.15
C GLU A 57 -1.15 6.51 4.93
N ILE A 58 -0.21 5.56 5.07
CA ILE A 58 1.22 5.82 4.85
C ILE A 58 1.48 6.14 3.37
N ALA A 59 0.83 5.41 2.46
CA ALA A 59 0.91 5.63 1.02
C ALA A 59 0.39 7.02 0.61
N ALA A 60 -0.71 7.50 1.20
CA ALA A 60 -1.22 8.85 0.96
C ALA A 60 -0.26 9.95 1.46
N ARG A 61 0.64 9.59 2.39
CA ARG A 61 1.67 10.47 2.97
C ARG A 61 3.07 10.19 2.40
N PHE A 62 3.20 9.34 1.40
CA PHE A 62 4.48 9.12 0.76
C PHE A 62 4.92 10.37 0.01
N SER A 63 6.15 10.83 0.22
CA SER A 63 6.77 11.83 -0.65
C SER A 63 8.13 11.33 -1.15
N PRO A 64 8.38 11.33 -2.46
CA PRO A 64 9.68 11.00 -3.03
C PRO A 64 10.71 12.14 -2.86
N PHE A 65 10.29 13.32 -2.37
CA PHE A 65 11.17 14.48 -2.24
C PHE A 65 11.77 14.57 -0.83
N GLU A 66 13.10 14.47 -0.76
CA GLU A 66 13.82 14.57 0.52
C GLU A 66 13.60 15.91 1.24
N GLU A 67 13.32 16.98 0.49
CA GLU A 67 13.00 18.29 1.05
C GLU A 67 11.69 18.26 1.85
N ASP A 68 10.66 17.60 1.36
CA ASP A 68 9.38 17.44 2.08
C ASP A 68 9.56 16.62 3.35
N LEU A 69 10.36 15.57 3.30
CA LEU A 69 10.70 14.74 4.47
C LEU A 69 11.48 15.54 5.52
N LYS A 70 12.36 16.46 5.10
CA LYS A 70 13.11 17.34 6.00
C LYS A 70 12.24 18.46 6.59
N LEU A 71 11.36 19.04 5.78
CA LEU A 71 10.47 20.13 6.19
C LEU A 71 9.33 19.62 7.07
N TYR A 72 8.82 18.41 6.80
CA TYR A 72 7.67 17.82 7.49
C TYR A 72 7.89 16.34 7.84
N PRO A 73 8.88 16.03 8.71
CA PRO A 73 9.26 14.65 9.06
C PRO A 73 8.20 13.86 9.83
N ASN A 74 7.15 14.53 10.34
CA ASN A 74 6.02 13.88 11.01
C ASN A 74 4.78 13.76 10.11
N VAL A 75 4.85 14.26 8.88
CA VAL A 75 3.73 14.31 7.94
C VAL A 75 3.99 13.38 6.76
N TYR A 76 5.19 13.40 6.20
CA TYR A 76 5.54 12.57 5.06
C TYR A 76 6.39 11.37 5.46
N CYS A 77 6.19 10.27 4.74
CA CYS A 77 6.95 9.03 4.87
C CYS A 77 7.82 8.80 3.65
N ASP A 78 8.97 8.16 3.86
CA ASP A 78 9.89 7.80 2.79
C ASP A 78 9.62 6.38 2.27
N GLU A 79 10.34 5.98 1.23
CA GLU A 79 10.16 4.66 0.60
C GLU A 79 10.39 3.52 1.59
N LYS A 80 11.29 3.70 2.55
CA LYS A 80 11.60 2.70 3.56
C LYS A 80 10.42 2.39 4.47
N ASP A 81 9.62 3.39 4.86
CA ASP A 81 8.39 3.18 5.63
C ASP A 81 7.39 2.32 4.86
N ILE A 82 7.24 2.57 3.56
CA ILE A 82 6.37 1.79 2.68
C ILE A 82 6.87 0.34 2.59
N VAL A 83 8.17 0.15 2.36
CA VAL A 83 8.80 -1.17 2.27
C VAL A 83 8.65 -1.94 3.59
N ASP A 84 8.89 -1.30 4.74
CA ASP A 84 8.75 -1.97 6.05
C ASP A 84 7.30 -2.40 6.28
N LYS A 85 6.33 -1.50 6.02
CA LYS A 85 4.91 -1.83 6.18
C LYS A 85 4.48 -2.96 5.26
N ILE A 86 4.90 -2.95 3.99
CA ILE A 86 4.56 -4.03 3.05
C ILE A 86 5.15 -5.37 3.50
N ASN A 87 6.39 -5.38 4.00
CA ASN A 87 6.99 -6.60 4.54
C ASN A 87 6.22 -7.11 5.76
N GLN A 88 5.77 -6.23 6.65
CA GLN A 88 4.91 -6.62 7.79
C GLN A 88 3.60 -7.24 7.30
N ILE A 89 2.96 -6.65 6.28
CA ILE A 89 1.70 -7.14 5.72
C ILE A 89 1.89 -8.49 5.05
N VAL A 90 2.94 -8.65 4.25
CA VAL A 90 3.27 -9.92 3.58
C VAL A 90 3.46 -11.03 4.62
N GLN A 91 4.11 -10.75 5.74
CA GLN A 91 4.30 -11.70 6.85
C GLN A 91 2.99 -11.96 7.61
N ALA A 92 2.23 -10.92 7.94
CA ALA A 92 0.99 -11.03 8.72
C ALA A 92 -0.12 -11.75 7.96
N LEU A 93 -0.23 -11.49 6.65
CA LEU A 93 -1.25 -12.05 5.76
C LEU A 93 -0.76 -13.27 4.96
N LYS A 94 0.51 -13.67 5.11
CA LYS A 94 1.13 -14.84 4.43
C LYS A 94 0.93 -14.80 2.90
N ILE A 95 1.15 -13.63 2.31
CA ILE A 95 0.83 -13.35 0.89
C ILE A 95 1.79 -14.08 -0.07
N LEU A 96 3.01 -14.39 0.38
CA LEU A 96 4.11 -14.91 -0.44
C LEU A 96 4.80 -16.13 0.23
N GLU A 97 4.03 -17.14 0.62
CA GLU A 97 4.55 -18.48 0.98
C GLU A 97 4.63 -19.42 -0.23
#